data_AF-R7K3W0-F1
#
_entry.id   AF-R7K3W0-F1
#
_cell.length_a   1.000
_cell.length_b   1.000
_cell.length_c   1.000
_cell.angle_alpha   90.00
_cell.angle_beta   90.00
_cell.angle_gamma   90.00
#
_symmetry.space_group_name_H-M   'P 1'
#
loop_
_entity.id
_entity.type
_entity.pdbx_description
1 polymer ?
#
loop_
_entity_poly.entity_id
_entity_poly.type
_entity_poly.pdbx_seq_one_letter_code
_entity_poly.pdbx_strand_id
1 'polypeptide(L)'
;MYYLVSGTGDGSFEWVIEADSEESAKQNAMKDLSADDKITSIKALSIEESIELGYKELSNEIKRYYLESHYDMKTITVREYAQIEKQLKENSDGYYKALKEFNEKLRLIRLLNRVADIDEMKLGELKHYLNLLTQAKTEEEFNKILNNAKESK
;
A
#
# COMPACT_ATOMS: atom_id res chain seq x y z
N MET A 1 -11.99 -1.30 20.75
CA MET A 1 -11.09 -0.15 21.02
C MET A 1 -9.82 -0.34 20.18
N TYR A 2 -9.03 0.71 19.96
CA TYR A 2 -7.77 0.61 19.21
C TYR A 2 -6.59 0.82 20.15
N TYR A 3 -5.56 -0.01 19.97
CA TYR A 3 -4.34 0.04 20.77
C TYR A 3 -3.12 0.13 19.87
N LEU A 4 -2.25 1.10 20.11
CA LEU A 4 -0.91 1.15 19.53
C LEU A 4 0.00 0.24 20.35
N VAL A 5 0.42 -0.86 19.74
CA VAL A 5 1.42 -1.78 20.29
C VAL A 5 2.76 -1.44 19.66
N SER A 6 3.73 -1.03 20.48
CA SER A 6 5.09 -0.74 20.04
C SER A 6 6.05 -1.78 20.61
N GLY A 7 7.11 -2.07 19.87
CA GLY A 7 8.10 -3.04 20.31
C GLY A 7 9.39 -3.03 19.51
N THR A 8 10.26 -3.99 19.83
CA THR A 8 11.60 -4.14 19.27
C THR A 8 11.89 -5.60 18.94
N GLY A 9 12.61 -5.84 17.85
CA GLY A 9 13.13 -7.13 17.41
C GLY A 9 14.34 -6.90 16.51
N ASP A 10 14.29 -7.39 15.27
CA ASP A 10 15.23 -7.01 14.20
C ASP A 10 15.18 -5.50 13.83
N GLY A 11 14.18 -4.79 14.33
CA GLY A 11 14.02 -3.35 14.29
C GLY A 11 12.96 -2.88 15.30
N SER A 12 12.58 -1.61 15.28
CA SER A 12 11.41 -1.13 16.02
C SER A 12 10.14 -1.32 15.19
N PHE A 13 9.03 -1.69 15.84
CA PHE A 13 7.72 -1.77 15.21
C PHE A 13 6.66 -1.01 16.00
N GLU A 14 5.61 -0.58 15.30
CA GLU A 14 4.40 0.04 15.85
C GLU A 14 3.21 -0.48 15.06
N TRP A 15 2.24 -1.09 15.73
CA TRP A 15 1.04 -1.68 15.12
C TRP A 15 -0.22 -1.21 15.82
N VAL A 16 -1.27 -0.90 15.05
CA VAL A 16 -2.60 -0.63 15.60
C VAL A 16 -3.42 -1.92 15.61
N ILE A 17 -3.89 -2.32 16.80
CA ILE A 17 -4.69 -3.53 16.99
C ILE A 17 -6.06 -3.14 17.52
N GLU A 18 -7.11 -3.61 16.85
CA GLU A 18 -8.47 -3.58 17.38
C GLU A 18 -8.64 -4.68 18.43
N ALA A 19 -9.05 -4.31 19.64
CA ALA A 19 -9.29 -5.24 20.74
C ALA A 19 -10.27 -4.68 21.77
N ASP A 20 -10.82 -5.57 22.59
CA ASP A 20 -11.74 -5.22 23.68
C ASP A 20 -11.01 -4.77 24.95
N SER A 21 -9.72 -5.11 25.09
CA SER A 21 -8.88 -4.70 26.21
C SER A 21 -7.39 -4.64 25.83
N GLU A 22 -6.57 -4.05 26.71
CA GLU A 22 -5.12 -4.01 26.55
C GLU A 22 -4.51 -5.42 26.55
N GLU A 23 -4.96 -6.31 27.44
CA GLU A 23 -4.52 -7.70 27.48
C GLU A 23 -4.87 -8.44 26.18
N SER A 24 -6.06 -8.21 25.63
CA SER A 24 -6.46 -8.81 24.35
C SER A 24 -5.61 -8.26 23.20
N ALA A 25 -5.30 -6.96 23.20
CA ALA A 25 -4.40 -6.37 22.20
C ALA A 25 -3.00 -7.00 22.27
N LYS A 26 -2.47 -7.18 23.49
CA LYS A 26 -1.18 -7.85 23.73
C LYS A 26 -1.17 -9.28 23.21
N GLN A 27 -2.20 -10.07 23.55
CA GLN A 27 -2.31 -11.46 23.09
C GLN A 27 -2.43 -11.56 21.58
N ASN A 28 -3.16 -10.63 20.95
CA ASN A 28 -3.25 -10.57 19.49
C ASN A 28 -1.91 -10.22 18.86
N ALA A 29 -1.20 -9.22 19.36
CA ALA A 29 0.14 -8.87 18.88
C ALA A 29 1.10 -10.07 18.96
N MET A 30 1.10 -10.80 20.08
CA MET A 30 1.98 -11.94 20.30
C MET A 30 1.79 -13.11 19.32
N LYS A 31 0.68 -13.17 18.57
CA LYS A 31 0.47 -14.19 17.53
C LYS A 31 1.37 -13.99 16.31
N ASP A 32 1.71 -12.74 16.02
CA ASP A 32 2.46 -12.34 14.83
C ASP A 32 3.93 -12.04 15.14
N LEU A 33 4.30 -11.97 16.42
CA LEU A 33 5.65 -11.72 16.89
C LEU A 33 6.51 -12.98 16.87
N SER A 34 7.75 -12.84 16.43
CA SER A 34 8.79 -13.86 16.56
C SER A 34 9.24 -14.01 18.01
N ALA A 35 9.98 -15.09 18.31
CA ALA A 35 10.42 -15.39 19.67
C ALA A 35 11.34 -14.31 20.28
N ASP A 36 12.05 -13.56 19.44
CA ASP A 36 13.00 -12.53 19.86
C ASP A 36 12.37 -11.13 19.96
N ASP A 37 11.15 -10.96 19.43
CA ASP A 37 10.44 -9.69 19.48
C ASP A 37 9.90 -9.40 20.89
N LYS A 38 9.95 -8.14 21.28
CA LYS A 38 9.52 -7.65 22.59
C LYS A 38 8.58 -6.47 22.44
N ILE A 39 7.37 -6.60 22.96
CA ILE A 39 6.46 -5.47 23.15
C ILE A 39 7.04 -4.57 24.24
N THR A 40 7.28 -3.31 23.92
CA THR A 40 7.81 -2.29 24.84
C THR A 40 6.71 -1.37 25.37
N SER A 41 5.62 -1.20 24.64
CA SER A 41 4.50 -0.33 25.03
C SER A 41 3.19 -0.82 24.41
N ILE A 42 2.09 -0.62 25.15
CA ILE A 42 0.73 -0.72 24.63
C ILE A 42 -0.01 0.53 25.09
N LYS A 43 -0.60 1.26 24.15
CA LYS A 43 -1.32 2.50 24.44
C LYS A 43 -2.70 2.45 23.80
N ALA A 44 -3.76 2.62 24.60
CA ALA A 44 -5.09 2.86 24.05
C ALA A 44 -5.12 4.18 23.28
N LEU A 45 -5.67 4.15 22.07
CA LEU A 45 -5.78 5.30 21.19
C LEU A 45 -7.19 5.89 21.23
N SER A 46 -7.27 7.23 21.11
CA SER A 46 -8.51 7.86 20.70
C SER A 46 -8.83 7.56 19.24
N ILE A 47 -10.07 7.83 18.81
CA ILE A 47 -10.45 7.70 17.40
C ILE A 47 -9.67 8.69 16.53
N GLU A 48 -9.43 9.91 17.01
CA GLU A 48 -8.65 10.93 16.31
C GLU A 48 -7.19 10.50 16.11
N GLU A 49 -6.54 9.96 17.15
CA GLU A 49 -5.18 9.41 17.04
C GLU A 49 -5.12 8.23 16.07
N SER A 50 -6.15 7.38 16.07
CA SER A 50 -6.28 6.25 15.14
C SER A 50 -6.42 6.72 13.69
N ILE A 51 -7.21 7.78 13.46
CA ILE A 51 -7.36 8.40 12.13
C ILE A 51 -6.04 9.00 11.64
N GLU A 52 -5.31 9.71 12.49
CA GLU A 52 -4.01 10.30 12.14
C GLU A 52 -2.99 9.22 11.74
N LEU A 53 -2.90 8.14 12.53
CA LEU A 53 -2.04 7.00 12.21
C LEU A 53 -2.46 6.32 10.90
N GLY A 54 -3.76 6.09 10.70
CA GLY A 54 -4.27 5.53 9.44
C GLY A 54 -3.93 6.39 8.22
N TYR A 55 -4.00 7.72 8.33
CA TYR A 55 -3.57 8.62 7.25
C TYR A 55 -2.06 8.53 6.99
N LYS A 56 -1.25 8.42 8.04
CA LYS A 56 0.21 8.28 7.92
C LYS A 56 0.57 6.96 7.23
N GLU A 57 -0.04 5.85 7.63
CA GLU A 57 0.14 4.54 7.01
C GLU A 57 -0.25 4.55 5.54
N LEU A 58 -1.45 5.04 5.22
CA LEU A 58 -1.91 5.17 3.83
C LEU A 58 -0.97 6.06 2.99
N SER A 59 -0.50 7.17 3.55
CA SER A 59 0.47 8.04 2.88
C SER A 59 1.78 7.31 2.55
N ASN A 60 2.27 6.48 3.47
CA ASN A 60 3.48 5.70 3.27
C ASN A 60 3.28 4.60 2.22
N GLU A 61 2.15 3.89 2.25
CA GLU A 61 1.82 2.89 1.23
C GLU A 61 1.71 3.49 -0.17
N ILE A 62 1.11 4.68 -0.31
CA ILE A 62 1.03 5.39 -1.59
C ILE A 62 2.44 5.74 -2.10
N LYS A 63 3.34 6.21 -1.23
CA LYS A 63 4.73 6.50 -1.61
C LYS A 63 5.47 5.23 -2.01
N ARG A 64 5.33 4.16 -1.23
CA ARG A 64 5.94 2.86 -1.51
C ARG A 64 5.48 2.33 -2.87
N TYR A 65 4.17 2.31 -3.10
CA TYR A 65 3.59 1.89 -4.37
C TYR A 65 4.14 2.69 -5.56
N TYR A 66 4.24 4.02 -5.41
CA TYR A 66 4.82 4.88 -6.44
C TYR A 66 6.28 4.51 -6.75
N LEU A 67 7.10 4.32 -5.71
CA LEU A 67 8.49 3.92 -5.84
C LEU A 67 8.61 2.56 -6.53
N GLU A 68 7.88 1.55 -6.07
CA GLU A 68 7.89 0.19 -6.64
C GLU A 68 7.43 0.17 -8.11
N SER A 69 6.60 1.13 -8.53
CA SER A 69 6.11 1.26 -9.91
C SER A 69 7.09 1.98 -10.84
N HIS A 70 8.02 2.79 -10.28
CA HIS A 70 8.91 3.67 -11.06
C HIS A 70 10.38 3.25 -11.03
N TYR A 71 10.76 2.44 -10.05
CA TYR A 71 12.14 2.05 -9.83
C TYR A 71 12.24 0.53 -9.68
N ASP A 72 13.32 -0.06 -10.22
CA ASP A 72 13.60 -1.48 -9.98
C ASP A 72 14.14 -1.67 -8.56
N MET A 73 13.26 -2.12 -7.68
CA MET A 73 13.56 -2.40 -6.28
C MET A 73 14.66 -3.44 -6.09
N LYS A 74 14.95 -4.27 -7.10
CA LYS A 74 16.01 -5.29 -7.02
C LYS A 74 17.40 -4.70 -7.22
N THR A 75 17.51 -3.57 -7.92
CA THR A 75 18.81 -2.97 -8.29
C THR A 75 19.10 -1.67 -7.56
N ILE A 76 18.08 -1.00 -7.02
CA ILE A 76 18.26 0.25 -6.29
C ILE A 76 19.03 0.02 -4.99
N THR A 77 19.99 0.91 -4.69
CA THR A 77 20.69 0.89 -3.40
C THR A 77 19.86 1.57 -2.31
N VAL A 78 20.10 1.19 -1.05
CA VAL A 78 19.47 1.84 0.13
C VAL A 78 19.67 3.36 0.13
N ARG A 79 20.84 3.83 -0.33
CA ARG A 79 21.15 5.26 -0.41
C ARG A 79 20.29 5.98 -1.44
N GLU A 80 20.14 5.40 -2.63
CA GLU A 80 19.30 5.97 -3.69
C GLU A 80 17.84 5.98 -3.27
N TYR A 81 17.36 4.89 -2.67
CA TYR A 81 16.00 4.81 -2.13
C TYR A 81 15.73 5.94 -1.12
N ALA A 82 16.62 6.12 -0.14
CA ALA A 82 16.48 7.18 0.87
C ALA A 82 16.49 8.59 0.26
N GLN A 83 17.28 8.81 -0.81
CA GLN A 83 17.29 10.10 -1.52
C GLN A 83 15.97 10.37 -2.25
N ILE A 84 15.43 9.38 -2.95
CA ILE A 84 14.15 9.53 -3.67
C ILE A 84 13.00 9.69 -2.68
N GLU A 85 12.98 8.92 -1.58
CA GLU A 85 11.98 9.06 -0.53
C GLU A 85 12.03 10.45 0.10
N LYS A 86 13.23 10.98 0.36
CA LYS A 86 13.42 12.35 0.85
C LYS A 86 12.88 13.38 -0.15
N GLN A 87 13.16 13.22 -1.43
CA GLN A 87 12.63 14.10 -2.48
C GLN A 87 11.10 14.07 -2.55
N LEU A 88 10.47 12.89 -2.41
CA LEU A 88 9.01 12.75 -2.35
C LEU A 88 8.40 13.43 -1.12
N LYS A 89 9.10 13.42 0.02
CA LYS A 89 8.66 14.10 1.25
C LYS A 89 8.80 15.62 1.14
N GLU A 90 9.87 16.11 0.52
CA GLU A 90 10.16 17.54 0.43
C GLU A 90 9.44 18.23 -0.75
N ASN A 91 9.11 17.49 -1.81
CA ASN A 91 8.44 18.02 -2.99
C ASN A 91 6.94 17.67 -3.00
N SER A 92 6.09 18.66 -2.69
CA SER A 92 4.63 18.54 -2.74
C SER A 92 4.09 18.08 -4.11
N ASP A 93 4.75 18.44 -5.21
CA ASP A 93 4.38 17.99 -6.56
C ASP A 93 4.63 16.49 -6.75
N GLY A 94 5.73 15.96 -6.22
CA GLY A 94 6.05 14.54 -6.27
C GLY A 94 5.02 13.69 -5.53
N TYR A 95 4.66 14.09 -4.31
CA TYR A 95 3.64 13.38 -3.54
C TYR A 95 2.24 13.49 -4.18
N TYR A 96 1.89 14.63 -4.78
CA TYR A 96 0.63 14.77 -5.51
C TYR A 96 0.54 13.83 -6.72
N LYS A 97 1.65 13.64 -7.46
CA LYS A 97 1.71 12.66 -8.56
C LYS A 97 1.47 11.23 -8.06
N ALA A 98 2.11 10.83 -6.96
CA ALA A 98 1.89 9.53 -6.34
C ALA A 98 0.41 9.32 -5.94
N LEU A 99 -0.23 10.33 -5.34
CA LEU A 99 -1.66 10.29 -5.01
C LEU A 99 -2.55 10.12 -6.25
N LYS A 100 -2.24 10.86 -7.32
CA LYS A 100 -3.01 10.83 -8.57
C LYS A 100 -2.92 9.47 -9.25
N GLU A 101 -1.72 8.92 -9.33
CA GLU A 101 -1.47 7.60 -9.91
C GLU A 101 -2.15 6.49 -9.11
N PHE A 102 -2.04 6.52 -7.77
CA PHE A 102 -2.71 5.54 -6.92
C PHE A 102 -4.22 5.57 -7.13
N ASN A 103 -4.82 6.77 -7.17
CA ASN A 103 -6.25 6.93 -7.43
C ASN A 103 -6.64 6.47 -8.85
N GLU A 104 -5.80 6.72 -9.84
CA GLU A 104 -6.00 6.22 -11.21
C GLU A 104 -6.02 4.69 -11.23
N LYS A 105 -5.05 4.02 -10.61
CA LYS A 105 -4.99 2.56 -10.52
C LYS A 105 -6.22 1.98 -9.83
N LEU A 106 -6.70 2.59 -8.74
CA LEU A 106 -7.96 2.17 -8.09
C LEU A 106 -9.17 2.28 -9.03
N ARG A 107 -9.25 3.35 -9.85
CA ARG A 107 -10.32 3.51 -10.84
C ARG A 107 -10.24 2.45 -11.94
N LEU A 108 -9.03 2.12 -12.39
CA LEU A 108 -8.80 1.08 -13.39
C LEU A 108 -9.16 -0.30 -12.85
N ILE A 109 -8.83 -0.63 -11.60
CA ILE A 109 -9.25 -1.88 -10.95
C ILE A 109 -10.79 -1.97 -10.92
N ARG A 110 -11.49 -0.91 -10.48
CA ARG A 110 -12.97 -0.89 -10.48
C ARG A 110 -13.57 -0.99 -11.89
N LEU A 111 -12.87 -0.46 -12.90
CA LEU A 111 -13.31 -0.59 -14.29
C LEU A 111 -13.13 -2.02 -14.77
N LEU A 112 -11.96 -2.63 -14.53
CA LEU A 112 -11.67 -4.02 -14.87
C LEU A 112 -12.66 -4.97 -14.19
N ASN A 113 -12.95 -4.78 -12.90
CA ASN A 113 -13.91 -5.60 -12.17
C ASN A 113 -15.34 -5.56 -12.76
N ARG A 114 -15.70 -4.47 -13.44
CA ARG A 114 -17.02 -4.36 -14.11
C ARG A 114 -17.09 -5.10 -15.44
N VAL A 115 -15.94 -5.41 -16.05
CA VAL A 115 -15.88 -5.93 -17.42
C VAL A 115 -15.26 -7.32 -17.51
N ALA A 116 -14.41 -7.69 -16.56
CA ALA A 116 -13.70 -8.95 -16.49
C ALA A 116 -13.88 -9.56 -15.08
N ASP A 117 -13.74 -10.88 -15.00
CA ASP A 117 -13.74 -11.61 -13.73
C ASP A 117 -12.35 -11.52 -13.09
N ILE A 118 -12.08 -10.39 -12.44
CA ILE A 118 -10.75 -10.12 -11.89
C ILE A 118 -10.40 -11.00 -10.70
N ASP A 119 -11.42 -11.59 -10.05
CA ASP A 119 -11.23 -12.45 -8.87
C ASP A 119 -10.57 -13.78 -9.28
N GLU A 120 -10.86 -14.27 -10.49
CA GLU A 120 -10.24 -15.46 -11.09
C GLU A 120 -8.96 -15.13 -11.89
N MET A 121 -8.67 -13.85 -12.13
CA MET A 121 -7.50 -13.42 -12.90
C MET A 121 -6.21 -13.60 -12.10
N LYS A 122 -5.16 -14.12 -12.74
CA LYS A 122 -3.85 -14.20 -12.07
C LYS A 122 -3.34 -12.80 -11.81
N LEU A 123 -2.73 -12.59 -10.63
CA LEU A 123 -2.17 -11.28 -10.24
C LEU A 123 -1.20 -10.70 -11.28
N GLY A 124 -0.42 -11.55 -11.97
CA GLY A 124 0.46 -11.11 -13.05
C GLY A 124 -0.27 -10.55 -14.26
N GLU A 125 -1.40 -11.14 -14.64
CA GLU A 125 -2.25 -10.68 -15.75
C GLU A 125 -2.96 -9.37 -15.36
N LEU A 126 -3.48 -9.27 -14.14
CA LEU A 126 -4.08 -8.03 -13.63
C LEU A 126 -3.06 -6.87 -13.65
N LYS A 127 -1.85 -7.11 -13.13
CA LYS A 127 -0.76 -6.12 -13.19
C LYS A 127 -0.42 -5.72 -14.63
N HIS A 128 -0.40 -6.68 -15.55
CA HIS A 128 -0.15 -6.41 -16.96
C HIS A 128 -1.20 -5.46 -17.56
N TYR A 129 -2.49 -5.76 -17.40
CA TYR A 129 -3.56 -4.90 -17.90
C TYR A 129 -3.56 -3.52 -17.25
N LEU A 130 -3.36 -3.43 -15.93
CA LEU A 130 -3.25 -2.15 -15.25
C LEU A 130 -2.10 -1.30 -15.78
N ASN A 131 -0.97 -1.91 -16.14
CA ASN A 131 0.16 -1.19 -16.73
C ASN A 131 -0.14 -0.72 -18.15
N LEU A 132 -0.74 -1.56 -18.99
CA LEU A 132 -1.15 -1.17 -20.34
C LEU A 132 -2.16 -0.03 -20.31
N LEU A 133 -3.18 -0.10 -19.45
CA LEU A 133 -4.23 0.91 -19.35
C LEU A 133 -3.70 2.27 -18.91
N THR A 134 -2.74 2.31 -17.96
CA THR A 134 -2.08 3.56 -17.53
C THR A 134 -1.18 4.16 -18.63
N GLN A 135 -0.68 3.34 -19.55
CA GLN A 135 0.20 3.79 -20.65
C GLN A 135 -0.56 4.14 -21.93
N ALA A 136 -1.85 3.84 -22.01
CA ALA A 136 -2.68 4.12 -23.19
C ALA A 136 -2.74 5.64 -23.45
N LYS A 137 -2.40 6.06 -24.68
CA LYS A 137 -2.35 7.48 -25.06
C LYS A 137 -3.63 7.95 -25.72
N THR A 138 -4.45 7.00 -26.20
CA THR A 138 -5.69 7.26 -26.91
C THR A 138 -6.84 6.44 -26.35
N GLU A 139 -8.06 6.91 -26.56
CA GLU A 139 -9.27 6.19 -26.17
C GLU A 139 -9.41 4.87 -26.93
N GLU A 140 -8.99 4.81 -28.20
CA GLU A 140 -9.00 3.59 -29.01
C GLU A 140 -8.06 2.52 -28.44
N GLU A 141 -6.83 2.88 -28.09
CA GLU A 141 -5.89 1.98 -27.42
C GLU A 141 -6.45 1.47 -26.09
N PHE A 142 -6.98 2.39 -25.28
CA PHE A 142 -7.55 2.07 -23.98
C PHE A 142 -8.71 1.06 -24.10
N ASN A 143 -9.65 1.30 -25.02
CA ASN A 143 -10.79 0.42 -25.26
C ASN A 143 -10.36 -0.94 -25.82
N LYS A 144 -9.34 -0.98 -26.67
CA LYS A 144 -8.77 -2.25 -27.16
C LYS A 144 -8.19 -3.09 -26.02
N ILE A 145 -7.42 -2.47 -25.11
CA ILE A 145 -6.86 -3.15 -23.94
C ILE A 145 -7.98 -3.69 -23.04
N LEU A 146 -9.02 -2.89 -22.79
CA LEU A 146 -10.18 -3.33 -22.00
C LEU A 146 -10.89 -4.53 -22.63
N ASN A 147 -11.11 -4.53 -23.94
CA ASN A 147 -11.78 -5.65 -24.61
C ASN A 147 -10.95 -6.93 -24.54
N ASN A 148 -9.62 -6.84 -24.70
CA ASN A 148 -8.75 -7.99 -24.52
C ASN A 148 -8.85 -8.57 -23.10
N ALA A 149 -8.96 -7.72 -22.07
CA ALA A 149 -9.15 -8.19 -20.69
C ALA A 149 -10.49 -8.92 -20.48
N LYS A 150 -11.55 -8.56 -21.22
CA LYS A 150 -12.85 -9.26 -21.17
C LYS A 150 -12.79 -10.65 -21.79
N GLU A 151 -12.03 -10.79 -22.86
CA GLU A 151 -11.96 -12.00 -23.68
C GLU A 151 -11.02 -13.07 -23.12
N SER A 152 -10.28 -12.75 -22.05
CA SER A 152 -9.33 -13.66 -21.38
C SER A 152 -9.99 -14.75 -20.51
N LYS A 153 -11.26 -15.09 -20.80
CA LYS A 153 -12.03 -16.14 -20.12
C LYS A 153 -11.62 -17.54 -20.54
#